data_AF-K9YU14-F1
#
_entry.id   AF-K9YU14-F1
#
_cell.length_a   1.000
_cell.length_b   1.000
_cell.length_c   1.000
_cell.angle_alpha   90.00
_cell.angle_beta   90.00
_cell.angle_gamma   90.00
#
_symmetry.space_group_name_H-M   'P 1'
#
loop_
_entity.id
_entity.type
_entity.pdbx_description
1 polymer ?
#
loop_
_entity_poly.entity_id
_entity_poly.type
_entity_poly.pdbx_seq_one_letter_code
_entity_poly.pdbx_strand_id
1 'polypeptide(L)' 'MNAHKISVTLTADGQVTLKGLPFQAGETVEVIVLEQSARSQPSSLSDQDYLEGIANTLSEWDSEADQLAYEDL' A
#
# COMPACT_ATOMS: atom_id res chain seq x y z
N MET A 1 21.86 -4.30 -10.98
CA MET A 1 20.76 -4.42 -11.97
C MET A 1 19.82 -3.26 -11.74
N ASN A 2 19.62 -2.39 -12.72
CA ASN A 2 18.69 -1.26 -12.60
C ASN A 2 17.35 -1.67 -13.22
N ALA A 3 16.29 -1.67 -12.41
CA ALA A 3 14.96 -2.04 -12.86
C ALA A 3 14.10 -0.78 -13.03
N HIS A 4 13.41 -0.67 -14.16
CA HIS A 4 12.48 0.42 -14.45
C HIS A 4 11.05 -0.11 -14.47
N LYS A 5 10.19 0.40 -13.58
CA LYS A 5 8.77 0.04 -13.52
C LYS A 5 7.97 0.97 -14.43
N ILE A 6 7.15 0.38 -15.30
CA ILE A 6 6.26 1.10 -16.21
C ILE A 6 4.87 0.48 -16.10
N SER A 7 3.85 1.32 -15.91
CA SER A 7 2.45 0.89 -15.93
C SER A 7 1.82 1.29 -17.25
N VAL A 8 1.17 0.32 -17.90
CA VAL A 8 0.52 0.50 -19.20
C VAL A 8 -0.79 -0.27 -19.25
N THR A 9 -1.78 0.30 -19.94
CA THR A 9 -3.06 -0.36 -20.19
C THR A 9 -2.99 -1.09 -21.52
N LEU A 10 -3.43 -2.36 -21.55
CA LEU A 10 -3.55 -3.12 -22.79
C LEU A 10 -4.55 -2.44 -23.73
N THR A 11 -4.22 -2.33 -25.01
CA THR A 11 -5.21 -1.90 -26.00
C THR A 11 -6.22 -3.01 -26.26
N ALA A 12 -7.37 -2.66 -26.84
CA ALA A 12 -8.43 -3.62 -27.16
C ALA A 12 -7.96 -4.76 -28.09
N ASP A 13 -6.93 -4.50 -28.90
CA ASP A 13 -6.33 -5.47 -29.82
C ASP A 13 -5.28 -6.37 -29.16
N GLY A 14 -5.08 -6.25 -27.84
CA GLY A 14 -4.11 -7.03 -27.08
C GLY A 14 -2.65 -6.63 -27.30
N GLN A 15 -2.40 -5.49 -27.97
CA GLN A 15 -1.05 -4.98 -28.21
C GLN A 15 -0.69 -3.86 -27.21
N VAL A 16 0.60 -3.76 -26.89
CA VAL A 16 1.15 -2.69 -26.06
C VAL A 16 2.40 -2.15 -26.73
N THR A 17 2.45 -0.83 -26.92
CA THR A 17 3.63 -0.13 -27.43
C THR A 17 4.24 0.71 -26.31
N LEU A 18 5.43 0.32 -25.86
CA LEU A 18 6.22 1.11 -24.91
C LEU A 18 7.09 2.12 -25.67
N LYS A 19 7.02 3.39 -25.31
CA LYS A 19 7.83 4.47 -25.93
C LYS A 19 8.67 5.17 -24.86
N GLY A 20 9.83 5.70 -25.27
CA GLY A 20 10.70 6.48 -24.38
C GLY A 20 11.34 5.65 -23.27
N LEU A 21 11.63 4.38 -23.54
CA LEU A 21 12.32 3.53 -22.58
C LEU A 21 13.76 4.05 -22.36
N PRO A 22 14.26 4.08 -21.12
CA PRO A 22 15.60 4.57 -20.80
C PRO A 22 16.70 3.54 -21.13
N PHE A 23 16.54 2.82 -22.25
CA PHE A 23 17.47 1.80 -22.73
C PHE A 23 18.14 2.27 -24.01
N GLN A 24 19.39 1.87 -24.21
CA GLN A 24 20.14 2.17 -25.42
C GLN A 24 20.15 0.99 -26.39
N ALA A 25 20.39 1.28 -27.67
CA ALA A 25 20.50 0.23 -28.68
C ALA A 25 21.70 -0.69 -28.38
N GLY A 26 21.45 -2.01 -28.40
CA GLY A 26 22.47 -3.02 -28.11
C GLY A 26 22.50 -3.49 -26.65
N GLU A 27 21.68 -2.91 -25.77
CA GLU A 27 21.53 -3.41 -24.41
C GLU A 27 20.62 -4.66 -24.36
N THR A 28 21.05 -5.66 -23.58
CA THR A 28 20.20 -6.79 -23.23
C THR A 28 19.33 -6.39 -22.05
N VAL A 29 18.01 -6.44 -22.24
CA VAL A 29 17.02 -6.12 -21.19
C VAL A 29 16.11 -7.31 -20.93
N GLU A 30 15.69 -7.46 -19.68
CA GLU A 30 14.70 -8.44 -19.25
C GLU A 30 13.35 -7.72 -19.06
N VAL A 31 12.29 -8.29 -19.63
CA VAL A 31 10.93 -7.74 -19.56
C VAL A 31 10.06 -8.67 -18.74
N ILE A 32 9.53 -8.15 -17.64
CA ILE A 32 8.62 -8.88 -16.75
C ILE A 32 7.25 -8.20 -16.82
N VAL A 33 6.25 -8.95 -17.30
CA VAL A 33 4.86 -8.48 -17.36
C VAL A 33 4.11 -9.01 -16.14
N LEU A 34 3.57 -8.11 -15.35
CA LEU A 34 2.79 -8.44 -14.16
C LEU A 34 1.35 -7.97 -14.34
N GLU A 35 0.40 -8.83 -14.01
CA GLU A 35 -0.99 -8.41 -13.87
C GLU A 35 -1.08 -7.47 -12.65
N GLN A 36 -1.53 -6.23 -12.86
CA GLN A 36 -1.95 -5.39 -11.75
C GLN A 36 -3.35 -5.80 -11.36
N SER A 37 -3.45 -6.80 -10.49
CA SER A 37 -4.67 -6.99 -9.71
C SER A 37 -4.91 -5.66 -8.99
N ALA A 38 -6.10 -5.07 -9.17
CA ALA A 38 -6.51 -3.97 -8.33
C ALA A 38 -6.36 -4.47 -6.90
N ARG A 39 -5.32 -4.00 -6.20
CA ARG A 39 -5.26 -4.17 -4.76
C ARG A 39 -6.46 -3.37 -4.30
N SER A 40 -7.57 -4.06 -4.05
CA SER A 40 -8.64 -3.53 -3.25
C SER A 40 -7.93 -3.00 -2.02
N GLN A 41 -7.76 -1.68 -1.93
CA GLN A 41 -7.58 -1.10 -0.62
C GLN A 41 -8.77 -1.64 0.16
N PRO A 42 -8.57 -2.36 1.27
CA PRO A 42 -9.67 -2.55 2.19
C PRO A 42 -9.96 -1.15 2.75
N SER A 43 -10.73 -0.36 2.00
CA SER A 43 -11.58 0.66 2.58
C SER A 43 -12.89 -0.02 2.92
N SER A 44 -12.81 -1.10 3.68
CA SER A 44 -13.93 -1.64 4.40
C SER A 44 -14.21 -0.63 5.51
N LEU A 45 -15.40 -0.04 5.53
CA LEU A 45 -15.85 0.82 6.65
C LEU A 45 -15.64 0.13 8.01
N SER A 46 -15.66 -1.22 8.03
CA SER A 46 -15.35 -2.04 9.20
C SER A 46 -13.92 -1.91 9.74
N ASP A 47 -12.93 -1.52 8.92
CA ASP A 47 -11.57 -1.26 9.42
C ASP A 47 -11.51 0.06 10.20
N GLN A 48 -12.33 1.06 9.85
CA GLN A 48 -12.41 2.31 10.61
C GLN A 48 -13.09 2.11 11.96
N ASP A 49 -14.23 1.40 11.99
CA ASP A 49 -14.92 1.02 13.24
C ASP A 49 -14.01 0.23 14.18
N TYR A 50 -13.23 -0.72 13.63
CA TYR A 50 -12.28 -1.50 14.43
C TYR A 50 -11.14 -0.65 15.00
N LEU A 51 -10.59 0.27 14.20
CA LEU A 51 -9.53 1.18 14.66
C LEU A 51 -10.04 2.20 15.69
N GLU A 52 -11.27 2.69 15.54
CA GLU A 52 -11.91 3.58 16.50
C GLU A 52 -12.22 2.86 17.83
N GLY A 53 -12.66 1.60 17.75
CA GLY A 53 -12.81 0.73 18.92
C GLY A 53 -11.50 0.52 19.67
N ILE A 54 -10.39 0.27 18.95
CA ILE A 54 -9.05 0.16 19.55
C ILE A 54 -8.65 1.49 20.21
N ALA A 55 -8.82 2.62 19.53
CA ALA A 55 -8.47 3.94 20.07
C ALA A 55 -9.21 4.26 21.37
N ASN A 56 -10.50 3.89 21.45
CA ASN A 56 -11.29 4.07 22.66
C ASN A 56 -10.79 3.19 23.80
N THR A 57 -10.46 1.91 23.53
CA THR A 57 -9.89 1.02 24.56
C THR A 57 -8.53 1.48 25.08
N LEU A 58 -7.65 2.01 24.22
CA LEU A 58 -6.37 2.57 24.68
C LEU A 58 -6.56 3.83 25.55
N SER A 59 -7.56 4.65 25.24
CA SER A 59 -7.86 5.85 26.03
C SER A 59 -8.40 5.51 27.42
N GLU A 60 -9.09 4.37 27.57
CA GLU A 60 -9.54 3.86 28.87
C GLU A 60 -8.36 3.42 29.76
N TRP A 61 -7.31 2.87 29.14
CA TRP A 61 -6.10 2.38 29.85
C TRP A 61 -5.12 3.51 30.19
N ASP A 62 -5.15 4.62 29.46
CA ASP A 62 -4.36 5.83 29.75
C ASP A 62 -5.17 6.86 30.54
N SER A 63 -6.24 6.42 31.19
CA SER A 63 -7.08 7.31 32.00
C SER A 63 -6.29 7.84 33.19
N GLU A 64 -6.46 9.13 33.48
CA GLU A 64 -5.84 9.80 34.63
C GLU A 64 -6.20 9.10 35.96
N ALA A 65 -7.31 8.36 36.00
CA ALA A 65 -7.72 7.56 37.16
C ALA A 65 -6.74 6.42 37.48
N ASP A 66 -6.23 5.72 36.46
CA ASP A 66 -5.24 4.66 36.65
C ASP A 66 -3.86 5.24 36.95
N GLN A 67 -3.49 6.38 36.33
CA GLN A 67 -2.23 7.08 36.67
C GLN A 67 -2.20 7.55 38.14
N LEU A 68 -3.30 8.11 38.65
CA LEU A 68 -3.42 8.53 40.05
C LEU A 68 -3.41 7.36 41.04
N ALA A 69 -3.80 6.15 40.62
CA ALA A 69 -3.74 4.95 41.45
C ALA A 69 -2.30 4.47 41.71
N TYR A 70 -1.34 4.85 40.84
CA TYR A 70 0.08 4.54 41.00
C TYR A 70 0.90 5.66 41.64
N GLU A 71 0.35 6.88 41.79
CA GLU A 71 1.02 8.00 42.46
C GLU A 71 0.94 7.97 44.00
N ASP A 72 0.10 7.11 44.60
CA ASP A 72 -0.05 6.94 46.06
C ASP A 72 0.79 5.77 46.63
N LEU A 73 1.82 5.30 45.89
CA LEU A 73 2.73 4.20 46.25
C LEU A 73 4.15 4.72 46.58
#